data_AF-A0AAV8VS59-F1
#
_entry.id   AF-A0AAV8VS59-F1
#
_cell.length_a   1.000
_cell.length_b   1.000
_cell.length_c   1.000
_cell.angle_alpha   90.00
_cell.angle_beta   90.00
_cell.angle_gamma   90.00
#
_symmetry.space_group_name_H-M   'P 1'
#
loop_
_entity.id
_entity.type
_entity.pdbx_description
1 polymer ?
#
loop_
_entity_poly.entity_id
_entity_poly.type
_entity_poly.pdbx_seq_one_letter_code
_entity_poly.pdbx_strand_id
1 'polypeptide(L)'
;MVAPLPIFTLKGCYMTIHITPEPEFSYVSFETNIPSSSYREIISKVLDTFNPGKFTVTIFANQVSPTKDTSKELLLLNQFGKWQRRDVQQCSFKNYDLIYAFYCKFPS
;
A
#
# COMPACT_ATOMS: atom_id res chain seq x y z
N MET A 1 9.75 15.98 -13.95
CA MET A 1 9.21 17.18 -13.27
C MET A 1 8.24 16.67 -12.21
N VAL A 2 8.57 16.80 -10.92
CA VAL A 2 7.75 16.24 -9.84
C VAL A 2 6.66 17.24 -9.47
N ALA A 3 5.41 16.96 -9.82
CA ALA A 3 4.28 17.76 -9.37
C ALA A 3 3.79 17.22 -8.02
N PRO A 4 3.87 17.97 -6.92
CA PRO A 4 3.22 17.57 -5.67
C PRO A 4 1.70 17.74 -5.82
N LEU A 5 0.96 16.64 -5.68
CA LEU A 5 -0.51 16.62 -5.60
C LEU A 5 -0.99 17.06 -4.19
N PRO A 6 -2.25 17.50 -4.03
CA PRO A 6 -2.73 18.14 -2.80
C PRO A 6 -2.65 17.22 -1.58
N ILE A 7 -2.08 17.76 -0.49
CA ILE A 7 -2.12 17.16 0.85
C ILE A 7 -3.55 17.34 1.38
N PHE A 8 -4.32 16.25 1.45
CA PHE A 8 -5.63 16.25 2.13
C PHE A 8 -5.42 15.99 3.63
N THR A 9 -5.44 17.05 4.45
CA THR A 9 -5.23 16.95 5.91
C THR A 9 -6.54 16.92 6.68
N LEU A 10 -6.90 15.75 7.21
CA LEU A 10 -7.87 15.61 8.31
C LEU A 10 -7.07 15.33 9.58
N LYS A 11 -7.04 16.26 10.55
CA LYS A 11 -6.50 16.03 11.91
C LYS A 11 -5.11 15.36 11.97
N GLY A 12 -4.10 15.91 11.31
CA GLY A 12 -2.72 15.37 11.33
C GLY A 12 -2.50 14.11 10.48
N CYS A 13 -3.53 13.65 9.77
CA CYS A 13 -3.39 12.61 8.75
C CYS A 13 -2.96 13.23 7.41
N TYR A 14 -2.24 12.47 6.60
CA TYR A 14 -1.79 12.87 5.28
C TYR A 14 -1.93 11.73 4.27
N MET A 15 -1.89 12.11 3.01
CA MET A 15 -1.74 11.22 1.86
C MET A 15 -0.87 11.91 0.83
N THR A 16 0.05 11.18 0.21
CA THR A 16 0.94 11.69 -0.84
C THR A 16 1.03 10.70 -1.98
N ILE A 17 1.15 11.23 -3.21
CA ILE A 17 1.29 10.46 -4.43
C ILE A 17 2.40 11.10 -5.27
N HIS A 18 3.35 10.29 -5.73
CA HIS A 18 4.36 10.71 -6.71
C HIS A 18 4.28 9.83 -7.95
N ILE A 19 4.33 10.43 -9.13
CA ILE A 19 4.13 9.75 -10.42
C ILE A 19 5.31 10.06 -11.35
N THR A 20 5.88 9.00 -11.91
CA THR A 20 6.83 9.00 -13.03
C THR A 20 6.11 8.37 -14.23
N PRO A 21 5.59 9.16 -15.18
CA PRO A 21 4.68 8.67 -16.23
C PRO A 21 5.37 8.02 -17.43
N GLU A 22 6.69 8.15 -17.57
CA GLU A 22 7.45 7.67 -18.72
C GLU A 22 7.27 6.14 -18.91
N PRO A 23 6.85 5.67 -20.09
CA PRO A 23 6.40 4.29 -20.28
C PRO A 23 7.50 3.25 -20.04
N GLU A 24 8.76 3.58 -20.31
CA GLU A 24 9.91 2.70 -20.18
C GLU A 24 10.27 2.38 -18.72
N PHE A 25 9.91 3.27 -17.80
CA PHE A 25 10.26 3.17 -16.38
C PHE A 25 9.15 3.74 -15.48
N SER A 26 7.89 3.54 -15.88
CA SER A 26 6.74 4.08 -15.18
C SER A 26 6.69 3.63 -13.72
N TYR A 27 6.40 4.57 -12.82
CA TYR A 27 6.36 4.32 -11.38
C TYR A 27 5.36 5.23 -10.68
N VAL A 28 4.66 4.69 -9.68
CA VAL A 28 3.79 5.45 -8.79
C VAL A 28 4.08 5.03 -7.37
N SER A 29 4.33 6.00 -6.48
CA SER A 29 4.29 5.79 -5.04
C SER A 29 3.03 6.40 -4.45
N PHE A 30 2.49 5.72 -3.44
CA PHE A 30 1.37 6.17 -2.63
C PHE A 30 1.72 5.93 -1.17
N GLU A 31 1.55 6.94 -0.32
CA GLU A 31 1.81 6.85 1.11
C GLU A 31 0.70 7.54 1.90
N THR A 32 0.31 6.98 3.04
CA THR A 32 -0.64 7.60 3.96
C THR A 32 -0.43 7.10 5.39
N ASN A 33 -0.72 7.95 6.37
CA ASN A 33 -0.83 7.56 7.78
C ASN A 33 -2.29 7.53 8.28
N ILE A 34 -3.28 7.63 7.39
CA ILE A 34 -4.69 7.61 7.77
C ILE A 34 -4.98 6.26 8.45
N PRO A 35 -5.51 6.25 9.69
CA PRO A 35 -5.94 5.02 10.34
C PRO A 35 -7.18 4.49 9.62
N SER A 36 -7.15 3.21 9.26
CA SER A 36 -8.27 2.54 8.61
C SER A 36 -8.55 1.19 9.26
N SER A 37 -9.83 0.85 9.40
CA SER A 37 -10.27 -0.49 9.84
C SER A 37 -10.01 -1.58 8.80
N SER A 38 -9.81 -1.21 7.53
CA SER A 38 -9.25 -2.06 6.47
C SER A 38 -8.45 -1.24 5.47
N TYR A 39 -7.17 -1.57 5.27
CA TYR A 39 -6.37 -0.96 4.21
C TYR A 39 -6.71 -1.51 2.83
N ARG A 40 -7.49 -2.60 2.74
CA ARG A 40 -7.90 -3.22 1.47
C ARG A 40 -8.63 -2.23 0.57
N GLU A 41 -9.55 -1.44 1.12
CA GLU A 41 -10.31 -0.46 0.35
C GLU A 41 -9.44 0.66 -0.23
N ILE A 42 -8.48 1.15 0.56
CA ILE A 42 -7.54 2.20 0.13
C ILE A 42 -6.64 1.64 -0.97
N ILE A 43 -6.06 0.46 -0.77
CA ILE A 43 -5.22 -0.21 -1.76
C ILE A 43 -6.01 -0.45 -3.05
N SER A 44 -7.24 -0.96 -2.98
CA SER A 44 -8.10 -1.16 -4.14
C SER A 44 -8.33 0.12 -4.93
N LYS A 45 -8.65 1.25 -4.29
CA LYS A 45 -8.83 2.54 -4.97
C LYS A 45 -7.57 2.99 -5.72
N VAL A 46 -6.40 2.82 -5.11
CA VAL A 46 -5.11 3.15 -5.74
C VAL A 46 -4.85 2.24 -6.95
N LEU A 47 -5.12 0.94 -6.80
CA LEU A 47 -4.95 -0.03 -7.89
C LEU A 47 -5.92 0.19 -9.06
N ASP A 48 -7.15 0.58 -8.79
CA ASP A 48 -8.14 0.89 -9.83
C ASP A 48 -7.77 2.18 -10.58
N THR A 49 -7.15 3.14 -9.89
CA THR A 49 -6.71 4.41 -10.47
C THR A 49 -5.49 4.23 -11.38
N PHE A 50 -4.47 3.49 -10.93
CA PHE A 50 -3.18 3.40 -11.65
C PHE A 50 -2.99 2.10 -12.43
N ASN A 51 -3.76 1.06 -12.12
CA ASN A 51 -3.78 -0.22 -12.81
C ASN A 51 -2.38 -0.81 -13.13
N PRO A 52 -1.45 -0.89 -12.16
CA PRO A 52 -0.05 -1.26 -12.40
C PRO A 52 0.11 -2.70 -12.91
N GLY A 53 1.25 -3.03 -13.54
CA GLY A 53 1.58 -4.43 -13.88
C GLY A 53 1.92 -5.28 -12.65
N LYS A 54 2.63 -4.67 -11.70
CA LYS A 54 3.08 -5.25 -10.43
C LYS A 54 3.18 -4.14 -9.38
N PHE A 55 3.05 -4.48 -8.11
CA PHE A 55 3.18 -3.52 -7.02
C PHE A 55 3.60 -4.20 -5.73
N THR A 56 4.08 -3.38 -4.81
CA THR A 56 4.40 -3.76 -3.44
C THR A 56 3.55 -2.95 -2.48
N VAL A 57 3.14 -3.58 -1.39
CA VAL A 57 2.50 -2.90 -0.24
C VAL A 57 3.38 -3.10 0.98
N THR A 58 3.61 -2.02 1.71
CA THR A 58 4.22 -2.05 3.04
C THR A 58 3.26 -1.45 4.05
N ILE A 59 3.04 -2.14 5.17
CA ILE A 59 2.24 -1.63 6.29
C ILE A 59 3.11 -1.62 7.53
N PHE A 60 3.26 -0.45 8.13
CA PHE A 60 3.97 -0.26 9.40
C PHE A 60 2.93 0.01 10.49
N ALA A 61 2.75 -0.92 11.42
CA ALA A 61 1.75 -0.82 12.49
C ALA A 61 2.43 -0.77 13.85
N ASN A 62 2.04 0.18 14.69
CA ASN A 62 2.48 0.22 16.08
C ASN A 62 1.74 -0.85 16.89
N GLN A 63 2.41 -1.48 17.85
CA GLN A 63 1.84 -2.46 18.77
C GLN A 63 0.61 -1.95 19.54
N VAL A 64 0.50 -0.63 19.77
CA VAL A 64 -0.65 0.03 20.42
C VAL A 64 -1.65 0.64 19.43
N SER A 65 -1.46 0.49 18.11
CA SER A 65 -2.41 1.07 17.16
C SER A 65 -3.71 0.28 17.15
N PRO A 66 -4.88 0.95 17.06
CA PRO A 66 -6.17 0.27 16.89
C PRO A 66 -6.25 -0.59 15.62
N THR A 67 -5.33 -0.36 14.68
CA THR A 67 -5.27 -0.97 13.35
C THR A 67 -4.29 -2.15 13.27
N LYS A 68 -3.74 -2.62 14.39
CA LYS A 68 -2.79 -3.75 14.41
C LYS A 68 -3.39 -5.03 13.85
N ASP A 69 -4.64 -5.33 14.16
CA ASP A 69 -5.28 -6.55 13.64
C ASP A 69 -5.67 -6.39 12.17
N THR A 70 -5.95 -5.17 11.73
CA THR A 70 -6.21 -4.84 10.34
C THR A 70 -5.00 -5.04 9.44
N SER A 71 -3.79 -4.69 9.90
CA SER A 71 -2.59 -4.87 9.09
C SER A 71 -2.33 -6.34 8.75
N LYS A 72 -2.71 -7.25 9.66
CA LYS A 72 -2.61 -8.71 9.46
C LYS A 72 -3.58 -9.24 8.41
N GLU A 73 -4.64 -8.52 8.04
CA GLU A 73 -5.53 -8.90 6.92
C GLU A 73 -4.70 -9.09 5.64
N LEU A 74 -3.67 -8.26 5.44
CA LEU A 74 -2.79 -8.34 4.27
C LEU A 74 -1.99 -9.65 4.21
N LEU A 75 -1.72 -10.29 5.36
CA LEU A 75 -1.06 -11.60 5.41
C LEU A 75 -1.97 -12.72 4.89
N LEU A 76 -3.28 -12.57 5.05
CA LEU A 76 -4.26 -13.53 4.57
C LEU A 76 -4.70 -13.25 3.12
N LEU A 77 -4.50 -12.03 2.66
CA LEU A 77 -4.97 -11.59 1.36
C LEU A 77 -4.02 -12.03 0.24
N ASN A 78 -4.38 -13.12 -0.44
CA ASN A 78 -3.57 -13.72 -1.52
C ASN A 78 -3.74 -13.01 -2.88
N GLN A 79 -4.75 -12.17 -3.04
CA GLN A 79 -5.13 -11.62 -4.33
C GLN A 79 -5.84 -10.27 -4.17
N PHE A 80 -5.48 -9.33 -5.04
CA PHE A 80 -6.26 -8.12 -5.29
C PHE A 80 -6.77 -8.20 -6.73
N GLY A 81 -8.07 -8.42 -6.94
CA GLY A 81 -8.65 -8.47 -8.30
C GLY A 81 -7.85 -9.38 -9.25
N LYS A 82 -7.19 -8.81 -10.26
CA LYS A 82 -6.36 -9.52 -11.25
C LYS A 82 -4.87 -9.70 -10.87
N TRP A 83 -4.47 -9.21 -9.70
CA TRP A 83 -3.10 -9.31 -9.19
C TRP A 83 -2.99 -10.43 -8.15
N GLN A 84 -2.09 -11.38 -8.37
CA GLN A 84 -1.83 -12.48 -7.45
C GLN A 84 -0.60 -12.15 -6.59
N ARG A 85 -0.67 -12.48 -5.29
CA ARG A 85 0.46 -12.35 -4.38
C ARG A 85 1.55 -13.36 -4.73
N ARG A 86 2.78 -12.88 -4.81
CA ARG A 86 3.97 -13.69 -5.10
C ARG A 86 4.87 -13.86 -3.88
N ASP A 87 4.88 -12.86 -3.00
CA ASP A 87 5.67 -12.89 -1.77
C ASP A 87 4.96 -12.12 -0.66
N VAL A 88 5.21 -12.53 0.57
CA VAL A 88 4.76 -11.86 1.80
C VAL A 88 5.76 -12.10 2.91
N GLN A 89 6.11 -11.04 3.62
CA GLN A 89 7.05 -11.09 4.74
C GLN A 89 6.50 -10.26 5.90
N GLN A 90 6.72 -10.76 7.12
CA GLN A 90 6.43 -10.03 8.34
C GLN A 90 7.72 -9.90 9.15
N CYS A 91 8.03 -8.67 9.58
CA CYS A 91 9.15 -8.38 10.44
C CYS A 91 8.66 -7.66 11.69
N SER A 92 8.98 -8.19 12.87
CA SER A 92 8.66 -7.56 14.15
C SER A 92 9.86 -6.78 14.67
N PHE A 93 9.64 -5.51 14.95
CA PHE A 93 10.54 -4.60 15.66
C PHE A 93 10.05 -4.38 17.09
N LYS A 94 10.83 -3.66 17.90
CA LYS A 94 10.53 -3.44 19.33
C LYS A 94 9.10 -2.94 19.58
N ASN A 95 8.63 -1.95 18.81
CA ASN A 95 7.33 -1.31 18.98
C ASN A 95 6.44 -1.37 17.74
N TYR A 96 6.90 -2.03 16.68
CA TYR A 96 6.26 -1.99 15.36
C TYR A 96 6.31 -3.35 14.70
N ASP A 97 5.29 -3.64 13.91
CA ASP A 97 5.31 -4.71 12.93
C ASP A 97 5.34 -4.10 11.53
N LEU A 98 6.22 -4.61 10.67
CA LEU A 98 6.25 -4.33 9.25
C LEU A 98 5.73 -5.55 8.50
N ILE A 99 4.75 -5.33 7.63
CA ILE A 99 4.29 -6.31 6.66
C ILE A 99 4.67 -5.81 5.28
N TYR A 100 5.32 -6.67 4.50
CA TYR A 100 5.63 -6.49 3.09
C TYR A 100 4.85 -7.52 2.28
N ALA A 101 4.26 -7.10 1.15
CA ALA A 101 3.66 -8.03 0.20
C ALA A 101 3.89 -7.56 -1.24
N PHE A 102 4.22 -8.49 -2.12
CA PHE A 102 4.45 -8.25 -3.54
C PHE A 102 3.40 -8.96 -4.40
N TYR A 103 2.84 -8.25 -5.37
CA TYR A 103 1.77 -8.72 -6.25
C TYR A 103 2.09 -8.44 -7.72
N CYS A 104 1.66 -9.31 -8.62
CA CYS A 104 1.77 -9.12 -10.07
C CYS A 104 0.55 -9.64 -10.84
N LYS A 105 0.28 -9.08 -12.02
CA LYS A 105 -0.71 -9.63 -12.96
C LYS A 105 -0.20 -10.94 -13.57
N PHE A 106 -1.13 -11.77 -14.04
CA PHE A 106 -0.81 -12.94 -14.88
C PHE A 106 -1.09 -12.62 -16.36
N PRO A 107 -0.27 -13.12 -17.33
CA PRO A 107 1.07 -13.65 -17.15
C PRO A 107 2.05 -12.48 -17.06
N SER A 108 2.83 -12.44 -15.98
CA SER A 108 3.93 -11.50 -15.79
C SER A 108 5.16 -11.90 -16.58
#